data_AF-L8FXN8-F1
#
_entry.id   AF-L8FXN8-F1
#
_cell.length_a   1.000
_cell.length_b   1.000
_cell.length_c   1.000
_cell.angle_alpha   90.00
_cell.angle_beta   90.00
_cell.angle_gamma   90.00
#
_symmetry.space_group_name_H-M   'P 1'
#
loop_
_entity.id
_entity.type
_entity.pdbx_description
1 polymer ?
#
loop_
_entity_poly.entity_id
_entity_poly.type
_entity_poly.pdbx_seq_one_letter_code
_entity_poly.pdbx_strand_id
1 'polypeptide(L)'
;MDRTLANSNRLDISRHRDPHSRRHEHSLISNKLRTSTRVGDYALILGPESLINRFMSHLMGFYFGQDALTLRSEAYDDMLWVVLEWLEAIKFVDSHSTELLYAQGLPSWYGEEWIPGFAHRARIFWDLASGGWDVSACGGGMVWSPHLSPYKNAITNELFITASISMYLQFPSDDNASPFQAGENNGSSRAPVGKKDPKFLDAAIVGYEWLASSNMRNSKGLYIDGFHISHNRHHGHAGERHMECNIRNQMVYTYNQGVLLSGQRGLWEATGSREYLEDGHALISSVINATGFDLDSQSVYTEAASNNSSHPRLGTWHGIGRHGILEEACDAYGNCSQDAQTFKGIFFHHFALFCEPLPAYVVKPGETVDIPTFEKLKAWHVQKCKSYGAWVQRNAAAAKETLDSDGKAGMWWGAHLMTAWGTNEKGGGRFQRERWIIGILASRGIGFGTMDG
;
A
#
# COMPACT_ATOMS: atom_id res chain seq x y z
N MET A 1 43.34 -37.78 -52.63
CA MET A 1 42.16 -37.88 -53.50
C MET A 1 41.11 -36.96 -52.89
N ASP A 2 41.25 -35.67 -53.21
CA ASP A 2 40.34 -34.84 -54.04
C ASP A 2 39.39 -34.05 -53.14
N ARG A 3 39.72 -32.81 -52.75
CA ARG A 3 39.53 -31.53 -53.45
C ARG A 3 38.07 -31.25 -53.84
N THR A 4 37.44 -30.29 -53.17
CA THR A 4 37.06 -29.00 -53.79
C THR A 4 36.66 -27.95 -52.73
N LEU A 5 37.10 -26.72 -52.97
CA LEU A 5 36.83 -25.49 -52.23
C LEU A 5 35.52 -24.84 -52.70
N ALA A 6 34.82 -24.13 -51.80
CA ALA A 6 34.42 -22.71 -51.99
C ALA A 6 33.51 -22.16 -50.85
N ASN A 7 34.02 -21.14 -50.17
CA ASN A 7 33.41 -19.87 -49.75
C ASN A 7 32.01 -19.74 -49.11
N SER A 8 32.05 -19.07 -47.95
CA SER A 8 31.27 -17.87 -47.57
C SER A 8 29.75 -17.99 -47.36
N ASN A 9 29.32 -17.93 -46.09
CA ASN A 9 28.67 -16.73 -45.54
C ASN A 9 28.26 -16.91 -44.06
N ARG A 10 28.72 -15.98 -43.23
CA ARG A 10 28.27 -15.71 -41.85
C ARG A 10 26.94 -14.95 -41.96
N LEU A 11 25.85 -15.52 -41.45
CA LEU A 11 24.57 -14.81 -41.34
C LEU A 11 24.43 -14.25 -39.92
N ASP A 12 24.63 -12.95 -39.86
CA ASP A 12 24.34 -12.03 -38.76
C ASP A 12 22.82 -11.78 -38.75
N ILE A 13 22.11 -12.19 -37.69
CA ILE A 13 20.66 -11.95 -37.56
C ILE A 13 20.47 -10.76 -36.62
N SER A 14 20.59 -9.56 -37.18
CA SER A 14 19.96 -8.37 -36.64
C SER A 14 18.49 -8.37 -37.11
N ARG A 15 17.54 -8.44 -36.17
CA ARG A 15 16.12 -8.17 -36.47
C ARG A 15 15.80 -6.74 -36.11
N HIS A 16 15.84 -5.88 -37.13
CA HIS A 16 15.18 -4.58 -37.14
C HIS A 16 13.67 -4.75 -36.85
N ARG A 17 13.17 -4.06 -35.82
CA ARG A 17 11.73 -3.79 -35.64
C ARG A 17 11.37 -2.57 -36.48
N ASP A 18 10.51 -2.78 -37.47
CA ASP A 18 9.90 -1.76 -38.31
C ASP A 18 8.90 -0.90 -37.48
N PRO A 19 9.08 0.42 -37.34
CA PRO A 19 8.21 1.28 -36.52
C PRO A 19 7.00 1.87 -37.27
N HIS A 20 6.72 1.47 -38.50
CA HIS A 20 5.80 2.23 -39.36
C HIS A 20 4.28 2.02 -39.13
N SER A 21 3.85 1.15 -38.22
CA SER A 21 2.41 0.92 -37.97
C SER A 21 1.77 1.83 -36.89
N ARG A 22 2.53 2.62 -36.11
CA ARG A 22 1.97 3.52 -35.07
C ARG A 22 1.83 4.99 -35.50
N ARG A 23 1.84 5.25 -36.81
CA ARG A 23 2.07 6.62 -37.31
C ARG A 23 0.81 7.44 -37.61
N HIS A 24 -0.40 6.87 -37.52
CA HIS A 24 -1.60 7.57 -38.04
C HIS A 24 -2.57 8.19 -37.01
N GLU A 25 -2.54 7.82 -35.72
CA GLU A 25 -3.44 8.45 -34.73
C GLU A 25 -2.77 9.49 -33.80
N HIS A 26 -1.43 9.55 -33.74
CA HIS A 26 -0.71 10.52 -32.90
C HIS A 26 -0.32 11.83 -33.62
N SER A 27 -0.69 11.97 -34.90
CA SER A 27 -0.32 13.14 -35.73
C SER A 27 -1.04 14.44 -35.32
N LEU A 28 -2.18 14.36 -34.63
CA LEU A 28 -2.97 15.54 -34.25
C LEU A 28 -2.49 16.20 -32.95
N ILE A 29 -1.87 15.44 -32.04
CA ILE A 29 -1.28 15.97 -30.79
C ILE A 29 0.15 16.48 -31.07
N SER A 30 0.91 15.78 -31.91
CA SER A 30 2.29 16.17 -32.26
C SER A 30 2.39 17.49 -33.05
N ASN A 31 1.35 17.90 -33.78
CA ASN A 31 1.38 19.16 -34.54
C ASN A 31 1.08 20.40 -33.69
N LYS A 32 0.50 20.26 -32.48
CA LYS A 32 0.38 21.39 -31.54
C LYS A 32 1.69 21.73 -30.82
N LEU A 33 2.61 20.77 -30.73
CA LEU A 33 3.93 20.96 -30.11
C LEU A 33 5.01 21.51 -31.06
N ARG A 34 4.69 21.72 -32.34
CA ARG A 34 5.69 22.13 -33.36
C ARG A 34 5.74 23.63 -33.68
N THR A 35 4.87 24.46 -33.10
CA THR A 35 4.87 25.92 -33.39
C THR A 35 4.53 26.79 -32.17
N SER A 36 5.35 26.73 -31.12
CA SER A 36 5.60 27.86 -30.21
C SER A 36 6.59 27.45 -29.12
N THR A 37 7.88 27.57 -29.39
CA THR A 37 8.86 27.71 -28.30
C THR A 37 8.78 29.14 -27.77
N ARG A 38 7.80 29.41 -26.91
CA ARG A 38 7.76 30.65 -26.12
C ARG A 38 8.41 30.38 -24.76
N VAL A 39 9.19 31.36 -24.29
CA VAL A 39 9.85 31.42 -22.98
C VAL A 39 8.88 31.18 -21.79
N GLY A 40 7.56 31.20 -22.01
CA GLY A 40 6.53 30.93 -21.00
C GLY A 40 6.38 29.46 -20.56
N ASP A 41 6.76 28.48 -21.38
CA ASP A 41 6.56 27.05 -21.04
C ASP A 41 7.60 26.51 -20.04
N TYR A 42 8.80 27.12 -19.99
CA TYR A 42 9.83 26.75 -19.01
C TYR A 42 9.43 27.11 -17.56
N ALA A 43 8.67 28.20 -17.37
CA ALA A 43 8.21 28.62 -16.04
C ALA A 43 7.15 27.67 -15.43
N LEU A 44 6.35 27.01 -16.28
CA LEU A 44 5.33 26.05 -15.87
C LEU A 44 5.92 24.71 -15.39
N ILE A 45 7.11 24.34 -15.86
CA ILE A 45 7.81 23.10 -15.50
C ILE A 45 8.72 23.30 -14.26
N LEU A 46 9.26 24.51 -14.06
CA LEU A 46 10.19 24.82 -12.96
C LEU A 46 9.60 24.60 -11.56
N GLY A 47 8.30 24.86 -11.36
CA GLY A 47 7.63 24.69 -10.07
C GLY A 47 7.55 23.23 -9.60
N PRO A 48 6.91 22.34 -10.39
CA PRO A 48 6.85 20.91 -10.10
C PRO A 48 8.23 20.25 -10.00
N GLU A 49 9.15 20.54 -10.93
CA GLU A 49 10.51 19.98 -10.91
C GLU A 49 11.30 20.43 -9.67
N SER A 50 11.19 21.70 -9.27
CA SER A 50 11.81 22.19 -8.03
C SER A 50 11.25 21.46 -6.79
N LEU A 51 9.94 21.20 -6.76
CA LEU A 51 9.31 20.45 -5.67
C LEU A 51 9.77 19.00 -5.63
N ILE A 52 9.84 18.33 -6.77
CA ILE A 52 10.32 16.94 -6.90
C ILE A 52 11.77 16.82 -6.43
N ASN A 53 12.65 17.71 -6.90
CA ASN A 53 14.06 17.72 -6.49
C ASN A 53 14.24 18.05 -5.00
N ARG A 54 13.40 18.94 -4.45
CA ARG A 54 13.38 19.21 -3.01
C ARG A 54 12.92 18.00 -2.20
N PHE A 55 11.88 17.32 -2.65
CA PHE A 55 11.40 16.09 -2.01
C PHE A 55 12.47 15.00 -2.06
N MET A 56 13.11 14.79 -3.21
CA MET A 56 14.22 13.85 -3.35
C MET A 56 15.39 14.20 -2.42
N SER A 57 15.72 15.49 -2.27
CA SER A 57 16.75 15.93 -1.31
C SER A 57 16.37 15.60 0.14
N HIS A 58 15.10 15.77 0.52
CA HIS A 58 14.62 15.38 1.85
C HIS A 58 14.65 13.84 2.03
N LEU A 59 14.29 13.08 1.01
CA LEU A 59 14.34 11.61 1.01
C LEU A 59 15.77 11.10 1.19
N MET A 60 16.74 11.70 0.51
CA MET A 60 18.17 11.43 0.72
C MET A 60 18.61 11.76 2.14
N GLY A 61 18.19 12.92 2.68
CA GLY A 61 18.46 13.28 4.06
C GLY A 61 17.87 12.28 5.05
N PHE A 62 16.66 11.80 4.79
CA PHE A 62 16.00 10.77 5.60
C PHE A 62 16.73 9.42 5.53
N TYR A 63 17.20 8.99 4.36
CA TYR A 63 17.94 7.74 4.20
C TYR A 63 19.16 7.63 5.12
N PHE A 64 19.90 8.72 5.31
CA PHE A 64 21.04 8.77 6.23
C PHE A 64 20.63 9.06 7.68
N GLY A 65 19.52 9.75 7.89
CA GLY A 65 19.01 10.09 9.23
C GLY A 65 18.23 8.95 9.90
N GLN A 66 17.70 8.00 9.14
CA GLN A 66 16.99 6.83 9.67
C GLN A 66 17.95 5.95 10.46
N ASP A 67 17.60 5.64 11.72
CA ASP A 67 18.35 4.71 12.58
C ASP A 67 18.16 3.25 12.13
N ALA A 68 18.77 2.95 10.98
CA ALA A 68 18.66 1.68 10.29
C ALA A 68 19.34 0.53 11.03
N LEU A 69 20.12 0.80 12.08
CA LEU A 69 20.77 -0.22 12.89
C LEU A 69 19.83 -0.67 14.00
N THR A 70 19.26 0.27 14.77
CA THR A 70 18.30 -0.05 15.83
C THR A 70 17.04 -0.70 15.26
N LEU A 71 16.55 -0.23 14.12
CA LEU A 71 15.38 -0.80 13.45
C LEU A 71 15.53 -2.29 13.08
N ARG A 72 16.76 -2.81 12.94
CA ARG A 72 17.00 -4.25 12.65
C ARG A 72 16.74 -5.15 13.85
N SER A 73 16.59 -4.58 15.03
CA SER A 73 16.27 -5.30 16.25
C SER A 73 14.86 -5.01 16.76
N GLU A 74 14.04 -4.28 16.02
CA GLU A 74 12.64 -4.02 16.41
C GLU A 74 11.71 -5.20 16.03
N ALA A 75 10.40 -5.02 16.15
CA ALA A 75 9.44 -6.04 15.77
C ALA A 75 9.38 -6.20 14.23
N TYR A 76 8.78 -7.29 13.77
CA TYR A 76 8.80 -7.63 12.35
C TYR A 76 7.93 -6.69 11.50
N ASP A 77 6.86 -6.13 12.05
CA ASP A 77 6.11 -5.05 11.41
C ASP A 77 6.95 -3.78 11.24
N ASP A 78 7.71 -3.36 12.25
CA ASP A 78 8.64 -2.21 12.14
C ASP A 78 9.62 -2.42 10.99
N MET A 79 10.18 -3.62 10.88
CA MET A 79 11.09 -3.97 9.79
C MET A 79 10.40 -3.94 8.43
N LEU A 80 9.18 -4.46 8.33
CA LEU A 80 8.45 -4.52 7.06
C LEU A 80 7.96 -3.15 6.59
N TRP A 81 7.67 -2.22 7.50
CA TRP A 81 7.43 -0.82 7.14
C TRP A 81 8.62 -0.20 6.42
N VAL A 82 9.84 -0.48 6.88
CA VAL A 82 11.07 -0.03 6.21
C VAL A 82 11.17 -0.61 4.81
N VAL A 83 10.77 -1.87 4.59
CA VAL A 83 10.75 -2.48 3.24
C VAL A 83 9.82 -1.68 2.31
N LEU A 84 8.58 -1.42 2.72
CA LEU A 84 7.62 -0.68 1.90
C LEU A 84 8.06 0.76 1.64
N GLU A 85 8.66 1.41 2.62
CA GLU A 85 9.19 2.76 2.50
C GLU A 85 10.21 2.87 1.35
N TRP A 86 11.22 2.00 1.34
CA TRP A 86 12.29 2.06 0.34
C TRP A 86 11.85 1.54 -1.03
N LEU A 87 10.84 0.66 -1.09
CA LEU A 87 10.21 0.30 -2.36
C LEU A 87 9.37 1.45 -2.93
N GLU A 88 8.69 2.24 -2.11
CA GLU A 88 7.96 3.44 -2.57
C GLU A 88 8.94 4.53 -3.04
N ALA A 89 10.11 4.66 -2.39
CA ALA A 89 11.20 5.52 -2.86
C ALA A 89 11.70 5.12 -4.26
N ILE A 90 11.90 3.83 -4.51
CA ILE A 90 12.28 3.32 -5.84
C ILE A 90 11.19 3.62 -6.87
N LYS A 91 9.92 3.34 -6.55
CA LYS A 91 8.78 3.65 -7.44
C LYS A 91 8.68 5.14 -7.76
N PHE A 92 8.91 6.00 -6.77
CA PHE A 92 8.93 7.45 -6.98
C PHE A 92 10.00 7.85 -8.00
N VAL A 93 11.21 7.29 -7.85
CA VAL A 93 12.31 7.55 -8.78
C VAL A 93 12.00 7.03 -10.18
N ASP A 94 11.60 5.76 -10.29
CA ASP A 94 11.29 5.13 -11.58
C ASP A 94 10.16 5.86 -12.32
N SER A 95 9.14 6.33 -11.58
CA SER A 95 8.02 7.07 -12.16
C SER A 95 8.47 8.41 -12.74
N HIS A 96 9.30 9.17 -12.01
CA HIS A 96 9.82 10.44 -12.51
C HIS A 96 10.76 10.25 -13.69
N SER A 97 11.72 9.33 -13.58
CA SER A 97 12.68 9.03 -14.65
C SER A 97 12.01 8.51 -15.93
N THR A 98 10.94 7.71 -15.81
CA THR A 98 10.18 7.22 -16.97
C THR A 98 9.46 8.35 -17.70
N GLU A 99 8.85 9.30 -16.96
CA GLU A 99 8.22 10.49 -17.56
C GLU A 99 9.27 11.39 -18.25
N LEU A 100 10.47 11.53 -17.67
CA LEU A 100 11.58 12.29 -18.26
C LEU A 100 12.18 11.63 -19.51
N LEU A 101 12.21 10.29 -19.59
CA LEU A 101 12.68 9.56 -20.78
C LEU A 101 11.84 9.86 -22.04
N TYR A 102 10.58 10.27 -21.88
CA TYR A 102 9.74 10.75 -22.98
C TYR A 102 10.09 12.19 -23.43
N ALA A 103 10.84 12.95 -22.63
CA ALA A 103 11.44 14.22 -23.00
C ALA A 103 12.85 13.99 -23.60
N GLN A 104 12.91 13.68 -24.89
CA GLN A 104 14.16 13.37 -25.61
C GLN A 104 15.29 14.40 -25.33
N GLY A 105 16.45 13.93 -24.87
CA GLY A 105 17.70 14.70 -24.82
C GLY A 105 18.12 15.23 -23.44
N LEU A 106 17.42 14.91 -22.36
CA LEU A 106 17.82 15.24 -20.99
C LEU A 106 18.79 14.19 -20.40
N PRO A 107 19.73 14.58 -19.53
CA PRO A 107 20.53 13.63 -18.76
C PRO A 107 19.65 12.79 -17.82
N SER A 108 20.14 11.61 -17.42
CA SER A 108 19.49 10.79 -16.38
C SER A 108 19.27 11.61 -15.11
N TRP A 109 18.14 11.40 -14.44
CA TRP A 109 17.83 12.14 -13.23
C TRP A 109 18.69 11.63 -12.07
N TYR A 110 19.26 12.53 -11.27
CA TYR A 110 20.21 12.16 -10.20
C TYR A 110 19.60 11.23 -9.14
N GLY A 111 18.26 11.17 -9.03
CA GLY A 111 17.59 10.24 -8.13
C GLY A 111 17.85 8.76 -8.48
N GLU A 112 18.12 8.44 -9.75
CA GLU A 112 18.44 7.08 -10.21
C GLU A 112 19.70 6.52 -9.55
N GLU A 113 20.66 7.38 -9.19
CA GLU A 113 21.90 6.98 -8.51
C GLU A 113 21.65 6.38 -7.12
N TRP A 114 20.47 6.63 -6.53
CA TRP A 114 20.10 6.18 -5.19
C TRP A 114 19.33 4.87 -5.15
N ILE A 115 18.81 4.40 -6.30
CA ILE A 115 18.04 3.16 -6.41
C ILE A 115 18.80 1.97 -5.77
N PRO A 116 20.11 1.75 -6.01
CA PRO A 116 20.82 0.62 -5.40
C PRO A 116 20.83 0.67 -3.87
N GLY A 117 20.96 1.87 -3.28
CA GLY A 117 20.95 2.04 -1.82
C GLY A 117 19.58 1.74 -1.20
N PHE A 118 18.51 2.20 -1.85
CA PHE A 118 17.13 1.92 -1.43
C PHE A 118 16.81 0.44 -1.57
N ALA A 119 17.18 -0.17 -2.69
CA ALA A 119 16.97 -1.60 -2.93
C ALA A 119 17.71 -2.45 -1.90
N HIS A 120 18.97 -2.11 -1.63
CA HIS A 120 19.77 -2.80 -0.63
C HIS A 120 19.12 -2.77 0.76
N ARG A 121 18.62 -1.61 1.18
CA ARG A 121 17.93 -1.47 2.47
C ARG A 121 16.63 -2.28 2.53
N ALA A 122 15.81 -2.20 1.48
CA ALA A 122 14.60 -3.01 1.37
C ALA A 122 14.91 -4.51 1.50
N ARG A 123 15.96 -4.99 0.81
CA ARG A 123 16.39 -6.40 0.88
C ARG A 123 16.81 -6.80 2.28
N ILE A 124 17.65 -6.02 2.96
CA ILE A 124 18.13 -6.33 4.31
C ILE A 124 16.95 -6.52 5.27
N PHE A 125 16.03 -5.56 5.27
CA PHE A 125 14.89 -5.58 6.18
C PHE A 125 13.89 -6.69 5.83
N TRP A 126 13.69 -7.00 4.54
CA TRP A 126 12.88 -8.14 4.15
C TRP A 126 13.51 -9.47 4.57
N ASP A 127 14.82 -9.65 4.33
CA ASP A 127 15.54 -10.88 4.72
C ASP A 127 15.49 -11.06 6.26
N LEU A 128 15.68 -9.99 7.04
CA LEU A 128 15.54 -10.04 8.51
C LEU A 128 14.11 -10.36 8.95
N ALA A 129 13.13 -9.67 8.38
CA ALA A 129 11.73 -9.84 8.75
C ALA A 129 11.23 -11.24 8.41
N SER A 130 11.62 -11.79 7.26
CA SER A 130 11.21 -13.12 6.80
C SER A 130 11.55 -14.25 7.78
N GLY A 131 12.55 -14.05 8.66
CA GLY A 131 12.85 -14.96 9.76
C GLY A 131 11.74 -15.10 10.81
N GLY A 132 10.75 -14.21 10.81
CA GLY A 132 9.57 -14.25 11.67
C GLY A 132 8.45 -15.18 11.19
N TRP A 133 8.57 -15.75 9.98
CA TRP A 133 7.61 -16.74 9.50
C TRP A 133 7.77 -18.06 10.27
N ASP A 134 6.72 -18.46 10.98
CA ASP A 134 6.75 -19.64 11.84
C ASP A 134 5.66 -20.64 11.46
N VAL A 135 6.08 -21.85 11.08
CA VAL A 135 5.16 -22.98 10.78
C VAL A 135 4.89 -23.87 12.00
N SER A 136 5.68 -23.74 13.07
CA SER A 136 5.54 -24.59 14.26
C SER A 136 4.28 -24.26 15.06
N ALA A 137 3.78 -23.03 14.96
CA ALA A 137 2.47 -22.63 15.46
C ALA A 137 1.53 -22.20 14.32
N CYS A 138 0.27 -22.62 14.43
CA CYS A 138 -0.82 -22.16 13.56
C CYS A 138 -0.64 -22.48 12.06
N GLY A 139 0.19 -23.46 11.72
CA GLY A 139 0.41 -23.91 10.33
C GLY A 139 1.09 -22.88 9.42
N GLY A 140 1.68 -21.82 9.99
CA GLY A 140 2.24 -20.70 9.25
C GLY A 140 1.94 -19.36 9.92
N GLY A 141 2.27 -18.28 9.23
CA GLY A 141 2.03 -16.92 9.69
C GLY A 141 3.23 -16.32 10.42
N MET A 142 3.39 -15.01 10.25
CA MET A 142 4.38 -14.20 10.93
C MET A 142 4.04 -14.06 12.41
N VAL A 143 5.05 -14.28 13.25
CA VAL A 143 5.05 -13.78 14.63
C VAL A 143 5.26 -12.27 14.58
N TRP A 144 4.67 -11.52 15.50
CA TRP A 144 4.80 -10.07 15.57
C TRP A 144 6.22 -9.63 15.94
N SER A 145 6.76 -10.16 17.03
CA SER A 145 8.05 -9.74 17.59
C SER A 145 8.88 -10.95 18.01
N PRO A 146 10.20 -10.95 17.74
CA PRO A 146 11.10 -11.99 18.24
C PRO A 146 11.39 -11.87 19.75
N HIS A 147 10.98 -10.76 20.39
CA HIS A 147 11.34 -10.45 21.78
C HIS A 147 10.21 -10.69 22.79
N LEU A 148 8.99 -10.90 22.30
CA LEU A 148 7.79 -11.02 23.12
C LEU A 148 7.22 -12.45 23.07
N SER A 149 6.26 -12.71 23.96
CA SER A 149 5.49 -13.95 23.88
C SER A 149 4.81 -14.06 22.50
N PRO A 150 4.80 -15.26 21.88
CA PRO A 150 4.31 -15.41 20.52
C PRO A 150 2.89 -14.86 20.34
N TYR A 151 2.79 -13.89 19.44
CA TYR A 151 1.55 -13.24 19.01
C TYR A 151 1.59 -13.13 17.50
N LYS A 152 0.56 -13.61 16.80
CA LYS A 152 0.43 -13.48 15.35
C LYS A 152 -0.64 -12.45 15.06
N ASN A 153 -0.22 -11.25 14.66
CA ASN A 153 -1.12 -10.13 14.41
C ASN A 153 -1.41 -9.95 12.91
N ALA A 154 -2.48 -9.22 12.62
CA ALA A 154 -2.86 -8.88 11.25
C ALA A 154 -1.77 -8.06 10.57
N ILE A 155 -1.31 -6.98 11.22
CA ILE A 155 -0.42 -6.02 10.58
C ILE A 155 0.88 -6.65 10.08
N THR A 156 1.56 -7.47 10.87
CA THR A 156 2.84 -8.08 10.44
C THR A 156 2.61 -9.04 9.27
N ASN A 157 1.50 -9.78 9.27
CA ASN A 157 1.18 -10.70 8.18
C ASN A 157 0.77 -9.97 6.89
N GLU A 158 -0.05 -8.92 7.01
CA GLU A 158 -0.44 -8.08 5.87
C GLU A 158 0.77 -7.36 5.27
N LEU A 159 1.65 -6.81 6.12
CA LEU A 159 2.90 -6.22 5.70
C LEU A 159 3.82 -7.23 5.03
N PHE A 160 3.90 -8.46 5.54
CA PHE A 160 4.74 -9.49 4.92
C PHE A 160 4.25 -9.83 3.51
N ILE A 161 2.94 -9.96 3.32
CA ILE A 161 2.32 -10.18 2.00
C ILE A 161 2.62 -8.99 1.08
N THR A 162 2.28 -7.78 1.53
CA THR A 162 2.39 -6.55 0.74
C THR A 162 3.85 -6.21 0.41
N ALA A 163 4.78 -6.38 1.35
CA ALA A 163 6.20 -6.17 1.13
C ALA A 163 6.77 -7.23 0.18
N SER A 164 6.43 -8.51 0.36
CA SER A 164 6.93 -9.58 -0.50
C SER A 164 6.46 -9.39 -1.95
N ILE A 165 5.19 -9.10 -2.18
CA ILE A 165 4.71 -8.87 -3.55
C ILE A 165 5.26 -7.57 -4.14
N SER A 166 5.50 -6.54 -3.32
CA SER A 166 6.13 -5.30 -3.76
C SER A 166 7.61 -5.51 -4.10
N MET A 167 8.33 -6.35 -3.34
CA MET A 167 9.68 -6.80 -3.70
C MET A 167 9.64 -7.53 -5.05
N TYR A 168 8.73 -8.48 -5.25
CA TYR A 168 8.61 -9.14 -6.55
C TYR A 168 8.30 -8.16 -7.69
N LEU A 169 7.43 -7.17 -7.46
CA LEU A 169 6.97 -6.28 -8.50
C LEU A 169 7.99 -5.18 -8.86
N GLN A 170 8.64 -4.60 -7.85
CA GLN A 170 9.35 -3.32 -7.94
C GLN A 170 10.85 -3.41 -7.64
N PHE A 171 11.33 -4.52 -7.07
CA PHE A 171 12.74 -4.65 -6.70
C PHE A 171 13.64 -4.72 -7.94
N PRO A 172 14.62 -3.80 -8.09
CA PRO A 172 15.43 -3.67 -9.30
C PRO A 172 16.61 -4.64 -9.37
N SER A 173 16.82 -5.50 -8.36
CA SER A 173 18.02 -6.28 -8.02
C SER A 173 18.93 -5.62 -6.98
N ASP A 174 19.74 -6.45 -6.32
CA ASP A 174 20.80 -6.02 -5.39
C ASP A 174 21.97 -7.00 -5.44
N ASP A 175 23.14 -6.50 -5.81
CA ASP A 175 24.43 -7.21 -5.81
C ASP A 175 25.30 -6.86 -4.59
N ASN A 176 24.85 -5.95 -3.73
CA ASN A 176 25.58 -5.55 -2.53
C ASN A 176 25.41 -6.60 -1.42
N ALA A 177 26.53 -7.18 -0.99
CA ALA A 177 26.58 -8.21 0.04
C ALA A 177 26.73 -7.67 1.48
N SER A 178 26.93 -6.36 1.67
CA SER A 178 26.96 -5.72 3.00
C SER A 178 25.54 -5.68 3.59
N PRO A 179 25.29 -5.21 4.82
CA PRO A 179 26.12 -5.20 6.02
C PRO A 179 26.19 -6.58 6.71
N PHE A 180 25.85 -7.67 6.02
CA PHE A 180 25.85 -9.02 6.58
C PHE A 180 27.29 -9.51 6.86
N GLN A 181 27.86 -9.20 8.02
CA GLN A 181 28.92 -10.04 8.61
C GLN A 181 28.26 -11.29 9.19
N ALA A 182 28.53 -12.44 8.59
CA ALA A 182 27.92 -13.69 8.98
C ALA A 182 28.40 -14.18 10.35
N GLY A 183 27.45 -14.55 11.22
CA GLY A 183 27.61 -15.76 12.02
C GLY A 183 27.38 -16.97 11.11
N GLU A 184 28.24 -17.99 11.20
CA GLU A 184 28.45 -19.05 10.20
C GLU A 184 27.25 -19.97 9.88
N ASN A 185 26.05 -19.78 10.46
CA ASN A 185 25.07 -20.86 10.56
C ASN A 185 23.72 -20.70 9.83
N ASN A 186 23.46 -19.65 9.04
CA ASN A 186 22.25 -19.61 8.20
C ASN A 186 22.59 -19.22 6.75
N GLY A 187 22.70 -20.25 5.90
CA GLY A 187 23.01 -20.14 4.49
C GLY A 187 21.78 -19.78 3.64
N SER A 188 21.77 -18.57 3.10
CA SER A 188 21.14 -18.20 1.80
C SER A 188 21.28 -16.71 1.46
N SER A 189 21.59 -15.84 2.43
CA SER A 189 21.56 -14.37 2.26
C SER A 189 22.72 -13.71 1.49
N ARG A 190 23.61 -14.48 0.84
CA ARG A 190 24.82 -13.98 0.17
C ARG A 190 24.75 -13.91 -1.36
N ALA A 191 23.72 -14.48 -1.99
CA ALA A 191 23.61 -14.44 -3.45
C ALA A 191 23.06 -13.08 -3.89
N PRO A 192 23.61 -12.48 -4.98
CA PRO A 192 22.95 -11.37 -5.66
C PRO A 192 21.48 -11.72 -5.90
N VAL A 193 20.58 -10.84 -5.47
CA VAL A 193 19.15 -11.05 -5.66
C VAL A 193 18.76 -10.38 -6.97
N GLY A 194 18.32 -11.17 -7.93
CA GLY A 194 17.89 -10.67 -9.23
C GLY A 194 16.54 -9.97 -9.19
N LYS A 195 16.19 -9.29 -10.28
CA LYS A 195 14.81 -8.83 -10.53
C LYS A 195 13.88 -10.03 -10.54
N LYS A 196 12.66 -9.87 -9.99
CA LYS A 196 11.60 -10.89 -10.02
C LYS A 196 12.04 -12.24 -9.39
N ASP A 197 12.87 -12.19 -8.34
CA ASP A 197 13.25 -13.41 -7.62
C ASP A 197 11.98 -14.14 -7.11
N PRO A 198 11.79 -15.43 -7.44
CA PRO A 198 10.57 -16.16 -7.11
C PRO A 198 10.31 -16.24 -5.61
N LYS A 199 11.34 -16.16 -4.75
CA LYS A 199 11.16 -16.24 -3.29
C LYS A 199 10.17 -15.20 -2.76
N PHE A 200 10.14 -14.03 -3.39
CA PHE A 200 9.25 -12.93 -3.00
C PHE A 200 7.80 -13.20 -3.39
N LEU A 201 7.56 -13.77 -4.57
CA LEU A 201 6.22 -14.15 -4.99
C LEU A 201 5.69 -15.32 -4.16
N ASP A 202 6.53 -16.33 -3.93
CA ASP A 202 6.19 -17.50 -3.13
C ASP A 202 5.82 -17.08 -1.69
N ALA A 203 6.61 -16.21 -1.06
CA ALA A 203 6.32 -15.66 0.26
C ALA A 203 4.99 -14.88 0.30
N ALA A 204 4.70 -14.08 -0.71
CA ALA A 204 3.46 -13.32 -0.78
C ALA A 204 2.23 -14.24 -0.90
N ILE A 205 2.30 -15.27 -1.76
CA ILE A 205 1.22 -16.24 -1.96
C ILE A 205 0.99 -17.05 -0.67
N VAL A 206 2.05 -17.63 -0.10
CA VAL A 206 1.97 -18.42 1.14
C VAL A 206 1.44 -17.58 2.31
N GLY A 207 1.91 -16.34 2.44
CA GLY A 207 1.41 -15.41 3.46
C GLY A 207 -0.08 -15.13 3.30
N TYR A 208 -0.54 -14.90 2.06
CA TYR A 208 -1.93 -14.61 1.77
C TYR A 208 -2.85 -15.81 2.02
N GLU A 209 -2.47 -16.98 1.54
CA GLU A 209 -3.22 -18.23 1.75
C GLU A 209 -3.38 -18.54 3.24
N TRP A 210 -2.32 -18.33 4.02
CA TRP A 210 -2.39 -18.44 5.48
C TRP A 210 -3.33 -17.41 6.09
N LEU A 211 -3.17 -16.12 5.75
CA LEU A 211 -4.00 -15.06 6.32
C LEU A 211 -5.49 -15.28 5.99
N ALA A 212 -5.81 -15.69 4.76
CA ALA A 212 -7.17 -15.99 4.32
C ALA A 212 -7.81 -17.17 5.10
N SER A 213 -7.01 -18.18 5.47
CA SER A 213 -7.46 -19.36 6.21
C SER A 213 -7.37 -19.23 7.74
N SER A 214 -6.69 -18.20 8.25
CA SER A 214 -6.38 -18.01 9.68
C SER A 214 -7.56 -17.68 10.60
N ASN A 215 -8.77 -17.43 10.07
CA ASN A 215 -9.94 -16.95 10.83
C ASN A 215 -9.73 -15.56 11.48
N MET A 216 -8.87 -14.71 10.90
CA MET A 216 -8.55 -13.37 11.45
C MET A 216 -9.56 -12.28 11.06
N ARG A 217 -10.65 -12.64 10.39
CA ARG A 217 -11.77 -11.71 10.12
C ARG A 217 -12.89 -11.92 11.14
N ASN A 218 -13.49 -10.83 11.63
CA ASN A 218 -14.69 -10.90 12.47
C ASN A 218 -15.96 -11.08 11.61
N SER A 219 -17.13 -11.14 12.26
CA SER A 219 -18.42 -11.34 11.58
C SER A 219 -18.84 -10.20 10.65
N LYS A 220 -18.15 -9.04 10.71
CA LYS A 220 -18.36 -7.91 9.80
C LYS A 220 -17.38 -7.92 8.62
N GLY A 221 -16.53 -8.94 8.50
CA GLY A 221 -15.50 -9.03 7.45
C GLY A 221 -14.25 -8.20 7.71
N LEU A 222 -14.10 -7.60 8.90
CA LEU A 222 -12.93 -6.78 9.26
C LEU A 222 -11.84 -7.64 9.89
N TYR A 223 -10.58 -7.33 9.58
CA TYR A 223 -9.42 -7.91 10.24
C TYR A 223 -9.36 -7.47 11.70
N ILE A 224 -9.31 -8.44 12.59
CA ILE A 224 -9.03 -8.21 14.00
C ILE A 224 -7.52 -8.08 14.22
N ASP A 225 -7.10 -7.67 15.41
CA ASP A 225 -5.70 -7.39 15.69
C ASP A 225 -4.82 -8.64 15.60
N GLY A 226 -5.31 -9.81 16.03
CA GLY A 226 -4.52 -11.03 15.94
C GLY A 226 -4.92 -12.15 16.88
N PHE A 227 -3.97 -13.04 17.15
CA PHE A 227 -4.12 -14.18 18.04
C PHE A 227 -2.92 -14.35 18.97
N HIS A 228 -3.21 -14.60 20.25
CA HIS A 228 -2.25 -15.29 21.11
C HIS A 228 -2.29 -16.80 20.83
N ILE A 229 -1.15 -17.44 21.02
CA ILE A 229 -0.97 -18.87 20.75
C ILE A 229 -1.30 -19.66 22.02
N SER A 230 -2.29 -20.54 21.95
CA SER A 230 -2.62 -21.43 23.07
C SER A 230 -1.68 -22.64 23.11
N HIS A 231 -1.50 -23.18 24.32
CA HIS A 231 -0.73 -24.39 24.56
C HIS A 231 -1.64 -25.48 25.12
N ASN A 232 -2.25 -26.28 24.24
CA ASN A 232 -2.95 -27.47 24.70
C ASN A 232 -1.94 -28.60 24.94
N ARG A 233 -1.68 -28.94 26.20
CA ARG A 233 -1.17 -30.28 26.54
C ARG A 233 -2.36 -31.22 26.57
N HIS A 234 -2.47 -32.14 25.61
CA HIS A 234 -3.35 -33.27 25.82
C HIS A 234 -2.80 -34.11 26.99
N HIS A 235 -3.56 -34.17 28.10
CA HIS A 235 -3.27 -35.08 29.20
C HIS A 235 -3.28 -36.52 28.66
N GLY A 236 -2.09 -37.14 28.54
CA GLY A 236 -1.97 -38.58 28.28
C GLY A 236 -1.17 -39.00 27.04
N HIS A 237 -0.74 -38.07 26.17
CA HIS A 237 0.10 -38.42 25.02
C HIS A 237 1.40 -37.61 25.00
N ALA A 238 2.53 -38.32 24.98
CA ALA A 238 3.84 -37.77 24.63
C ALA A 238 3.90 -37.57 23.11
N GLY A 239 3.14 -36.59 22.61
CA GLY A 239 3.03 -36.21 21.21
C GLY A 239 2.97 -34.69 21.06
N GLU A 240 3.34 -34.19 19.89
CA GLU A 240 3.59 -32.79 19.54
C GLU A 240 2.59 -31.79 20.16
N ARG A 241 3.11 -30.71 20.75
CA ARG A 241 2.28 -29.61 21.25
C ARG A 241 1.63 -28.92 20.05
N HIS A 242 0.37 -29.22 19.77
CA HIS A 242 -0.39 -28.46 18.77
C HIS A 242 -0.61 -27.04 19.30
N MET A 243 0.12 -26.09 18.73
CA MET A 243 0.01 -24.67 19.03
C MET A 243 -1.06 -24.06 18.12
N GLU A 244 -2.23 -23.75 18.71
CA GLU A 244 -3.39 -23.24 18.00
C GLU A 244 -3.55 -21.72 18.19
N CYS A 245 -3.78 -21.00 17.09
CA CYS A 245 -4.13 -19.57 17.08
C CYS A 245 -5.64 -19.40 17.35
N ASN A 246 -6.07 -19.63 18.58
CA ASN A 246 -7.50 -19.60 18.95
C ASN A 246 -7.85 -18.49 19.94
N ILE A 247 -6.87 -17.80 20.55
CA ILE A 247 -7.12 -16.69 21.49
C ILE A 247 -7.13 -15.37 20.72
N ARG A 248 -8.30 -15.03 20.18
CA ARG A 248 -8.52 -13.84 19.34
C ARG A 248 -8.44 -12.54 20.14
N ASN A 249 -7.64 -11.59 19.68
CA ASN A 249 -7.77 -10.19 20.07
C ASN A 249 -8.75 -9.50 19.11
N GLN A 250 -9.96 -9.21 19.58
CA GLN A 250 -11.05 -8.68 18.75
C GLN A 250 -10.92 -7.19 18.40
N MET A 251 -9.85 -6.52 18.84
CA MET A 251 -9.60 -5.13 18.47
C MET A 251 -9.50 -4.98 16.96
N VAL A 252 -10.00 -3.87 16.43
CA VAL A 252 -9.97 -3.55 15.01
C VAL A 252 -9.32 -2.18 14.86
N TYR A 253 -8.33 -2.10 13.98
CA TYR A 253 -7.60 -0.88 13.65
C TYR A 253 -7.74 -0.60 12.16
N THR A 254 -7.77 0.68 11.75
CA THR A 254 -8.04 1.04 10.35
C THR A 254 -6.94 0.60 9.39
N TYR A 255 -5.67 0.62 9.82
CA TYR A 255 -4.54 0.19 9.00
C TYR A 255 -4.58 -1.31 8.61
N ASN A 256 -5.04 -2.20 9.49
CA ASN A 256 -5.28 -3.63 9.21
C ASN A 256 -6.38 -3.86 8.16
N GLN A 257 -7.10 -2.81 7.77
CA GLN A 257 -8.10 -2.90 6.69
C GLN A 257 -7.58 -2.34 5.37
N GLY A 258 -6.37 -1.77 5.39
CA GLY A 258 -5.78 -1.05 4.27
C GLY A 258 -4.58 -1.78 3.68
N VAL A 259 -3.60 -2.16 4.52
CA VAL A 259 -2.28 -2.65 4.06
C VAL A 259 -2.41 -3.81 3.08
N LEU A 260 -3.32 -4.76 3.34
CA LEU A 260 -3.54 -5.90 2.47
C LEU A 260 -4.04 -5.52 1.07
N LEU A 261 -4.74 -4.39 0.90
CA LEU A 261 -5.33 -3.99 -0.38
C LEU A 261 -4.26 -3.81 -1.46
N SER A 262 -3.14 -3.15 -1.16
CA SER A 262 -2.03 -3.07 -2.12
C SER A 262 -1.37 -4.42 -2.36
N GLY A 263 -1.32 -5.29 -1.35
CA GLY A 263 -0.82 -6.66 -1.49
C GLY A 263 -1.68 -7.47 -2.46
N GLN A 264 -3.00 -7.41 -2.32
CA GLN A 264 -3.98 -8.02 -3.20
C GLN A 264 -3.88 -7.50 -4.64
N ARG A 265 -3.77 -6.18 -4.84
CA ARG A 265 -3.51 -5.59 -6.16
C ARG A 265 -2.24 -6.18 -6.77
N GLY A 266 -1.16 -6.23 -6.00
CA GLY A 266 0.11 -6.78 -6.47
C GLY A 266 0.02 -8.27 -6.81
N LEU A 267 -0.69 -9.05 -6.00
CA LEU A 267 -0.88 -10.49 -6.21
C LEU A 267 -1.68 -10.73 -7.49
N TRP A 268 -2.72 -9.93 -7.74
CA TRP A 268 -3.41 -9.93 -9.02
C TRP A 268 -2.45 -9.59 -10.18
N GLU A 269 -1.62 -8.55 -10.04
CA GLU A 269 -0.69 -8.12 -11.11
C GLU A 269 0.36 -9.19 -11.44
N ALA A 270 0.80 -9.96 -10.46
CA ALA A 270 1.78 -11.02 -10.64
C ALA A 270 1.17 -12.34 -11.14
N THR A 271 -0.06 -12.67 -10.74
CA THR A 271 -0.65 -14.00 -10.96
C THR A 271 -1.78 -14.02 -11.99
N GLY A 272 -2.44 -12.88 -12.20
CA GLY A 272 -3.67 -12.75 -12.98
C GLY A 272 -4.93 -13.22 -12.25
N SER A 273 -4.84 -13.71 -10.99
CA SER A 273 -6.02 -14.24 -10.28
C SER A 273 -6.95 -13.11 -9.85
N ARG A 274 -8.16 -13.13 -10.39
CA ARG A 274 -9.22 -12.15 -10.12
C ARG A 274 -9.66 -12.14 -8.65
N GLU A 275 -9.55 -13.27 -7.96
CA GLU A 275 -10.00 -13.44 -6.56
C GLU A 275 -9.35 -12.41 -5.64
N TYR A 276 -8.08 -12.06 -5.86
CA TYR A 276 -7.40 -11.03 -5.07
C TYR A 276 -8.10 -9.66 -5.15
N LEU A 277 -8.59 -9.26 -6.33
CA LEU A 277 -9.34 -8.01 -6.48
C LEU A 277 -10.73 -8.12 -5.86
N GLU A 278 -11.39 -9.27 -5.98
CA GLU A 278 -12.71 -9.50 -5.38
C GLU A 278 -12.65 -9.42 -3.86
N ASP A 279 -11.63 -10.03 -3.26
CA ASP A 279 -11.39 -9.97 -1.82
C ASP A 279 -11.07 -8.56 -1.34
N GLY A 280 -10.31 -7.78 -2.12
CA GLY A 280 -10.05 -6.37 -1.80
C GLY A 280 -11.31 -5.52 -1.86
N HIS A 281 -12.15 -5.69 -2.87
CA HIS A 281 -13.45 -5.02 -2.94
C HIS A 281 -14.40 -5.45 -1.82
N ALA A 282 -14.37 -6.73 -1.40
CA ALA A 282 -15.14 -7.22 -0.27
C ALA A 282 -14.69 -6.59 1.07
N LEU A 283 -13.38 -6.46 1.27
CA LEU A 283 -12.82 -5.78 2.44
C LEU A 283 -13.21 -4.30 2.48
N ILE A 284 -13.05 -3.57 1.37
CA ILE A 284 -13.46 -2.16 1.26
C ILE A 284 -14.95 -2.01 1.58
N SER A 285 -15.80 -2.86 1.02
CA SER A 285 -17.25 -2.82 1.27
C SER A 285 -17.56 -3.05 2.75
N SER A 286 -16.84 -3.97 3.39
CA SER A 286 -16.94 -4.25 4.83
C SER A 286 -16.54 -3.05 5.68
N VAL A 287 -15.44 -2.37 5.33
CA VAL A 287 -14.98 -1.15 6.01
C VAL A 287 -16.01 -0.03 5.89
N ILE A 288 -16.48 0.25 4.68
CA ILE A 288 -17.46 1.32 4.43
C ILE A 288 -18.74 1.08 5.24
N ASN A 289 -19.28 -0.13 5.16
CA ASN A 289 -20.44 -0.53 5.96
C ASN A 289 -20.18 -0.39 7.48
N ALA A 290 -18.99 -0.76 7.94
CA ALA A 290 -18.58 -0.66 9.34
C ALA A 290 -18.26 0.77 9.83
N THR A 291 -18.32 1.78 8.94
CA THR A 291 -18.39 3.19 9.33
C THR A 291 -19.82 3.70 9.52
N GLY A 292 -20.81 2.90 9.13
CA GLY A 292 -22.22 3.29 9.11
C GLY A 292 -22.67 3.95 7.80
N PHE A 293 -21.99 3.68 6.70
CA PHE A 293 -22.35 4.17 5.37
C PHE A 293 -22.87 3.02 4.50
N ASP A 294 -24.04 3.21 3.89
CA ASP A 294 -24.65 2.28 2.95
C ASP A 294 -24.23 2.61 1.52
N LEU A 295 -23.60 1.64 0.84
CA LEU A 295 -23.14 1.83 -0.54
C LEU A 295 -24.28 1.77 -1.55
N ASP A 296 -25.38 1.11 -1.25
CA ASP A 296 -26.48 0.95 -2.20
C ASP A 296 -27.32 2.24 -2.28
N SER A 297 -27.66 2.82 -1.13
CA SER A 297 -28.35 4.11 -1.03
C SER A 297 -27.42 5.32 -1.09
N GLN A 298 -26.11 5.11 -1.03
CA GLN A 298 -25.09 6.17 -0.94
C GLN A 298 -25.35 7.15 0.21
N SER A 299 -25.78 6.64 1.36
CA SER A 299 -26.17 7.43 2.52
C SER A 299 -25.69 6.84 3.84
N VAL A 300 -25.65 7.68 4.88
CA VAL A 300 -25.37 7.21 6.25
C VAL A 300 -26.61 6.52 6.82
N TYR A 301 -26.43 5.45 7.60
CA TYR A 301 -27.55 4.82 8.29
C TYR A 301 -28.27 5.80 9.22
N THR A 302 -29.59 5.78 9.18
CA THR A 302 -30.42 6.61 10.06
C THR A 302 -30.37 6.04 11.47
N GLU A 303 -29.98 6.86 12.44
CA GLU A 303 -30.05 6.47 13.84
C GLU A 303 -31.50 6.61 14.33
N ALA A 304 -32.02 5.55 14.98
CA ALA A 304 -33.27 5.67 15.71
C ALA A 304 -33.04 6.60 16.91
N ALA A 305 -33.60 7.81 16.86
CA ALA A 305 -33.56 8.75 17.96
C ALA A 305 -34.22 8.12 19.19
N SER A 306 -33.44 7.70 20.18
CA SER A 306 -34.01 7.32 21.47
C SER A 306 -34.05 8.56 22.36
N ASN A 307 -35.24 9.04 22.66
CA ASN A 307 -35.52 10.32 23.32
C ASN A 307 -35.06 10.46 24.80
N ASN A 308 -34.24 9.54 25.32
CA ASN A 308 -33.99 9.40 26.76
C ASN A 308 -32.51 9.45 27.19
N SER A 309 -31.69 10.37 26.66
CA SER A 309 -30.36 10.61 27.27
C SER A 309 -29.99 12.08 27.30
N SER A 310 -29.58 12.55 28.47
CA SER A 310 -29.10 13.90 28.78
C SER A 310 -27.65 14.19 28.33
N HIS A 311 -27.01 13.28 27.59
CA HIS A 311 -25.65 13.46 27.07
C HIS A 311 -25.65 13.54 25.54
N PRO A 312 -24.79 14.40 24.93
CA PRO A 312 -24.58 14.39 23.49
C PRO A 312 -24.17 12.99 23.05
N ARG A 313 -24.97 12.37 22.17
CA ARG A 313 -24.66 11.02 21.69
C ARG A 313 -23.55 11.10 20.66
N LEU A 314 -22.52 10.27 20.83
CA LEU A 314 -21.46 10.08 19.84
C LEU A 314 -21.95 9.52 18.50
N GLY A 315 -23.20 9.07 18.45
CA GLY A 315 -23.73 8.23 17.40
C GLY A 315 -23.42 6.75 17.64
N THR A 316 -23.98 5.90 16.79
CA THR A 316 -23.86 4.46 16.82
C THR A 316 -22.48 4.05 16.29
N TRP A 317 -21.75 3.26 17.07
CA TRP A 317 -20.49 2.66 16.63
C TRP A 317 -20.75 1.48 15.69
N HIS A 318 -20.27 1.56 14.46
CA HIS A 318 -20.47 0.52 13.45
C HIS A 318 -19.30 -0.48 13.34
N GLY A 319 -18.27 -0.34 14.16
CA GLY A 319 -17.13 -1.25 14.23
C GLY A 319 -15.80 -0.56 13.96
N ILE A 320 -15.77 0.39 13.01
CA ILE A 320 -14.58 1.15 12.65
C ILE A 320 -14.93 2.61 12.24
N GLY A 321 -15.99 3.13 12.83
CA GLY A 321 -16.52 4.43 12.47
C GLY A 321 -17.92 4.71 12.97
N ARG A 322 -18.31 5.97 12.81
CA ARG A 322 -19.66 6.49 13.04
C ARG A 322 -20.04 7.44 11.92
N HIS A 323 -21.33 7.58 11.63
CA HIS A 323 -21.83 8.55 10.66
C HIS A 323 -21.18 8.45 9.27
N GLY A 324 -20.75 7.27 8.84
CA GLY A 324 -20.02 7.08 7.58
C GLY A 324 -18.61 7.67 7.55
N ILE A 325 -18.03 7.99 8.72
CA ILE A 325 -16.68 8.53 8.88
C ILE A 325 -15.83 7.44 9.55
N LEU A 326 -14.68 7.15 8.94
CA LEU A 326 -13.67 6.24 9.47
C LEU A 326 -13.09 6.81 10.77
N GLU A 327 -13.06 6.00 11.81
CA GLU A 327 -12.68 6.44 13.16
C GLU A 327 -11.89 5.32 13.85
N GLU A 328 -10.85 5.69 14.60
CA GLU A 328 -10.19 4.80 15.55
C GLU A 328 -11.02 4.68 16.83
N ALA A 329 -11.04 3.51 17.47
CA ALA A 329 -11.77 3.33 18.72
C ALA A 329 -11.34 4.32 19.84
N CYS A 330 -10.11 4.83 19.76
CA CYS A 330 -9.52 5.79 20.69
C CYS A 330 -9.83 7.27 20.37
N ASP A 331 -10.32 7.59 19.16
CA ASP A 331 -10.48 8.98 18.68
C ASP A 331 -11.39 9.79 19.60
N ALA A 332 -12.61 9.29 19.83
CA ALA A 332 -13.62 9.96 20.65
C ALA A 332 -13.20 10.16 22.12
N TYR A 333 -12.26 9.37 22.61
CA TYR A 333 -11.74 9.46 23.98
C TYR A 333 -10.46 10.29 24.08
N GLY A 334 -9.87 10.68 22.96
CA GLY A 334 -8.64 11.48 22.92
C GLY A 334 -7.43 10.77 23.53
N ASN A 335 -7.39 9.43 23.49
CA ASN A 335 -6.34 8.61 24.12
C ASN A 335 -5.55 7.77 23.10
N CYS A 336 -5.58 8.14 21.83
CA CYS A 336 -4.83 7.47 20.78
C CYS A 336 -3.31 7.61 20.97
N SER A 337 -2.59 6.50 20.75
CA SER A 337 -1.12 6.51 20.68
C SER A 337 -0.62 7.31 19.48
N GLN A 338 0.69 7.52 19.40
CA GLN A 338 1.33 8.10 18.22
C GLN A 338 1.05 7.25 16.96
N ASP A 339 1.09 5.92 17.09
CA ASP A 339 0.85 5.01 15.96
C ASP A 339 -0.57 5.17 15.44
N ALA A 340 -1.56 5.14 16.34
CA ALA A 340 -2.97 5.21 15.98
C ALA A 340 -3.32 6.50 15.22
N GLN A 341 -2.61 7.60 15.48
CA GLN A 341 -2.78 8.86 14.75
C GLN A 341 -2.51 8.74 13.24
N THR A 342 -1.73 7.74 12.82
CA THR A 342 -1.35 7.53 11.42
C THR A 342 -2.24 6.54 10.67
N PHE A 343 -2.96 5.66 11.39
CA PHE A 343 -3.61 4.47 10.82
C PHE A 343 -4.64 4.78 9.74
N LYS A 344 -5.47 5.81 9.93
CA LYS A 344 -6.45 6.24 8.91
C LYS A 344 -5.77 6.67 7.62
N GLY A 345 -4.63 7.36 7.73
CA GLY A 345 -3.82 7.76 6.58
C GLY A 345 -3.26 6.56 5.83
N ILE A 346 -2.74 5.57 6.56
CA ILE A 346 -2.27 4.30 6.00
C ILE A 346 -3.40 3.61 5.23
N PHE A 347 -4.60 3.51 5.82
CA PHE A 347 -5.76 2.94 5.13
C PHE A 347 -6.00 3.62 3.78
N PHE A 348 -6.10 4.95 3.75
CA PHE A 348 -6.38 5.68 2.51
C PHE A 348 -5.24 5.59 1.50
N HIS A 349 -3.99 5.47 1.94
CA HIS A 349 -2.85 5.26 1.05
C HIS A 349 -2.97 3.94 0.27
N HIS A 350 -3.24 2.84 0.96
CA HIS A 350 -3.39 1.53 0.32
C HIS A 350 -4.72 1.38 -0.44
N PHE A 351 -5.80 1.99 0.05
CA PHE A 351 -7.07 2.09 -0.68
C PHE A 351 -6.90 2.81 -2.01
N ALA A 352 -6.21 3.96 -2.01
CA ALA A 352 -5.98 4.74 -3.21
C ALA A 352 -5.15 3.94 -4.22
N LEU A 353 -4.07 3.30 -3.77
CA LEU A 353 -3.24 2.43 -4.60
C LEU A 353 -4.03 1.26 -5.18
N PHE A 354 -4.88 0.60 -4.37
CA PHE A 354 -5.75 -0.48 -4.86
C PHE A 354 -6.63 0.00 -6.00
N CYS A 355 -7.24 1.18 -5.87
CA CYS A 355 -8.19 1.75 -6.83
C CYS A 355 -7.59 2.50 -8.02
N GLU A 356 -6.27 2.55 -8.17
CA GLU A 356 -5.67 3.09 -9.39
C GLU A 356 -6.06 2.26 -10.62
N PRO A 357 -6.07 2.84 -11.82
CA PRO A 357 -6.22 2.06 -13.05
C PRO A 357 -5.26 0.87 -13.07
N LEU A 358 -5.79 -0.31 -13.41
CA LEU A 358 -4.98 -1.51 -13.53
C LEU A 358 -4.01 -1.38 -14.72
N PRO A 359 -2.77 -1.91 -14.61
CA PRO A 359 -1.77 -1.84 -15.67
C PRO A 359 -2.26 -2.44 -16.99
N ALA A 360 -1.61 -2.03 -18.09
CA ALA A 360 -1.95 -2.46 -19.43
C ALA A 360 -1.70 -3.95 -19.68
N TYR A 361 -0.92 -4.63 -18.84
CA TYR A 361 -0.58 -6.04 -18.92
C TYR A 361 -0.40 -6.64 -17.52
N VAL A 362 -0.66 -7.95 -17.39
CA VAL A 362 -0.29 -8.74 -16.21
C VAL A 362 1.15 -9.18 -16.36
N VAL A 363 1.94 -9.18 -15.29
CA VAL A 363 3.36 -9.58 -15.31
C VAL A 363 3.48 -11.09 -15.18
N LYS A 364 2.83 -11.85 -16.08
CA LYS A 364 2.96 -13.31 -16.12
C LYS A 364 3.72 -13.75 -17.37
N PRO A 365 5.03 -14.04 -17.26
CA PRO A 365 5.81 -14.51 -18.40
C PRO A 365 5.24 -15.82 -18.95
N GLY A 366 4.94 -15.85 -20.24
CA GLY A 366 4.61 -17.09 -20.96
C GLY A 366 3.13 -17.50 -20.99
N GLU A 367 2.21 -16.72 -20.41
CA GLU A 367 0.77 -17.02 -20.48
C GLU A 367 0.03 -16.11 -21.47
N THR A 368 -0.89 -16.69 -22.25
CA THR A 368 -1.75 -15.94 -23.16
C THR A 368 -2.89 -15.28 -22.39
N VAL A 369 -2.92 -13.94 -22.38
CA VAL A 369 -4.02 -13.17 -21.76
C VAL A 369 -5.17 -13.01 -22.75
N ASP A 370 -6.37 -13.42 -22.36
CA ASP A 370 -7.60 -13.11 -23.11
C ASP A 370 -7.94 -11.62 -22.98
N ILE A 371 -7.60 -10.84 -24.01
CA ILE A 371 -7.72 -9.37 -24.02
C ILE A 371 -9.17 -8.92 -23.70
N PRO A 372 -10.23 -9.46 -24.32
CA PRO A 372 -11.61 -9.07 -23.99
C PRO A 372 -11.98 -9.30 -22.52
N THR A 373 -11.60 -10.44 -21.93
CA THR A 373 -11.86 -10.70 -20.50
C THR A 373 -11.07 -9.73 -19.62
N PHE A 374 -9.82 -9.44 -19.97
CA PHE A 374 -8.98 -8.51 -19.24
C PHE A 374 -9.53 -7.08 -19.26
N GLU A 375 -9.97 -6.56 -20.40
CA GLU A 375 -10.59 -5.24 -20.49
C GLU A 375 -11.91 -5.14 -19.73
N LYS A 376 -12.72 -6.21 -19.72
CA LYS A 376 -13.93 -6.28 -18.87
C LYS A 376 -13.58 -6.22 -17.39
N LEU A 377 -12.50 -6.90 -16.97
CA LEU A 377 -12.02 -6.86 -15.58
C LEU A 377 -11.58 -5.45 -15.18
N LYS A 378 -10.81 -4.76 -16.03
CA LYS A 378 -10.40 -3.37 -15.80
C LYS A 378 -11.61 -2.45 -15.62
N ALA A 379 -12.58 -2.54 -16.53
CA ALA A 379 -13.79 -1.73 -16.46
C ALA A 379 -14.60 -2.01 -15.19
N TRP A 380 -14.72 -3.29 -14.80
CA TRP A 380 -15.36 -3.70 -13.54
C TRP A 380 -14.67 -3.11 -12.32
N HIS A 381 -13.34 -3.22 -12.23
CA HIS A 381 -12.57 -2.71 -11.10
C HIS A 381 -12.71 -1.18 -10.96
N VAL A 382 -12.56 -0.45 -12.07
CA VAL A 382 -12.76 1.01 -12.11
C VAL A 382 -14.17 1.39 -11.69
N GLN A 383 -15.19 0.67 -12.16
CA GLN A 383 -16.58 0.94 -11.78
C GLN A 383 -16.84 0.70 -10.30
N LYS A 384 -16.28 -0.37 -9.72
CA LYS A 384 -16.36 -0.66 -8.29
C LYS A 384 -15.67 0.43 -7.47
N CYS A 385 -14.46 0.83 -7.83
CA CYS A 385 -13.76 1.91 -7.14
C CYS A 385 -14.49 3.25 -7.20
N LYS A 386 -15.11 3.59 -8.34
CA LYS A 386 -15.96 4.79 -8.48
C LYS A 386 -17.17 4.76 -7.53
N SER A 387 -17.74 3.58 -7.27
CA SER A 387 -18.92 3.44 -6.38
C SER A 387 -18.64 3.81 -4.93
N TYR A 388 -17.36 3.88 -4.52
CA TYR A 388 -16.96 4.31 -3.17
C TYR A 388 -16.86 5.84 -3.04
N GLY A 389 -17.05 6.59 -4.13
CA GLY A 389 -16.74 8.02 -4.23
C GLY A 389 -17.43 8.89 -3.18
N ALA A 390 -18.73 8.68 -2.91
CA ALA A 390 -19.44 9.49 -1.91
C ALA A 390 -18.91 9.28 -0.49
N TRP A 391 -18.56 8.04 -0.14
CA TRP A 391 -17.94 7.74 1.16
C TRP A 391 -16.55 8.37 1.28
N VAL A 392 -15.73 8.29 0.22
CA VAL A 392 -14.40 8.94 0.18
C VAL A 392 -14.53 10.45 0.34
N GLN A 393 -15.46 11.08 -0.39
CA GLN A 393 -15.72 12.52 -0.29
C GLN A 393 -16.16 12.92 1.12
N ARG A 394 -17.05 12.16 1.75
CA ARG A 394 -17.46 12.38 3.15
C ARG A 394 -16.27 12.35 4.11
N ASN A 395 -15.40 11.34 3.99
CA ASN A 395 -14.21 11.22 4.85
C ASN A 395 -13.20 12.34 4.59
N ALA A 396 -12.97 12.70 3.33
CA ALA A 396 -12.09 13.81 2.98
C ALA A 396 -12.62 15.16 3.50
N ALA A 397 -13.93 15.39 3.42
CA ALA A 397 -14.57 16.58 4.00
C ALA A 397 -14.42 16.61 5.53
N ALA A 398 -14.73 15.50 6.21
CA ALA A 398 -14.58 15.38 7.66
C ALA A 398 -13.13 15.59 8.12
N ALA A 399 -12.15 15.03 7.42
CA ALA A 399 -10.73 15.25 7.68
C ALA A 399 -10.35 16.73 7.49
N LYS A 400 -10.82 17.35 6.40
CA LYS A 400 -10.56 18.77 6.10
C LYS A 400 -11.13 19.70 7.17
N GLU A 401 -12.29 19.38 7.73
CA GLU A 401 -12.91 20.18 8.81
C GLU A 401 -12.09 20.20 10.10
N THR A 402 -11.16 19.27 10.28
CA THR A 402 -10.25 19.29 11.43
C THR A 402 -9.07 20.25 11.29
N LEU A 403 -8.86 20.82 10.10
CA LEU A 403 -7.79 21.77 9.85
C LEU A 403 -8.06 23.08 10.59
N ASP A 404 -7.10 23.49 11.41
CA ASP A 404 -7.12 24.82 12.03
C ASP A 404 -6.55 25.91 11.10
N SER A 405 -6.59 27.16 11.57
CA SER A 405 -6.08 28.32 10.82
C SER A 405 -4.56 28.27 10.56
N ASP A 406 -3.82 27.45 11.31
CA ASP A 406 -2.38 27.25 11.14
C ASP A 406 -2.09 26.09 10.17
N GLY A 407 -3.12 25.44 9.63
CA GLY A 407 -3.01 24.29 8.74
C GLY A 407 -2.71 22.98 9.46
N LYS A 408 -2.94 22.88 10.78
CA LYS A 408 -2.78 21.62 11.53
C LYS A 408 -4.06 20.81 11.46
N ALA A 409 -3.95 19.56 11.01
CA ALA A 409 -5.06 18.62 10.98
C ALA A 409 -5.26 17.96 12.34
N GLY A 410 -6.52 17.72 12.71
CA GLY A 410 -6.88 16.89 13.86
C GLY A 410 -7.11 15.43 13.45
N MET A 411 -6.87 14.53 14.39
CA MET A 411 -7.05 13.09 14.18
C MET A 411 -8.53 12.66 14.16
N TRP A 412 -9.37 13.27 15.00
CA TRP A 412 -10.78 12.89 15.17
C TRP A 412 -11.69 13.61 14.16
N TRP A 413 -11.86 13.01 12.98
CA TRP A 413 -12.58 13.61 11.85
C TRP A 413 -14.07 13.85 12.11
N GLY A 414 -14.70 13.04 12.98
CA GLY A 414 -16.12 13.15 13.34
C GLY A 414 -16.43 14.15 14.48
N ALA A 415 -15.43 14.84 15.04
CA ALA A 415 -15.60 15.64 16.26
C ALA A 415 -16.66 16.76 16.13
N HIS A 416 -16.80 17.36 14.94
CA HIS A 416 -17.74 18.45 14.67
C HIS A 416 -19.22 18.00 14.74
N LEU A 417 -19.51 16.72 14.53
CA LEU A 417 -20.87 16.19 14.63
C LEU A 417 -21.37 16.12 16.08
N MET A 418 -20.46 16.27 17.06
CA MET A 418 -20.78 16.30 18.48
C MET A 418 -21.29 17.64 18.98
N THR A 419 -20.81 18.74 18.38
CA THR A 419 -21.12 20.11 18.83
C THR A 419 -22.44 20.62 18.25
N ALA A 420 -23.00 19.97 17.23
CA ALA A 420 -24.24 20.40 16.57
C ALA A 420 -25.52 20.25 17.42
N TRP A 421 -25.44 19.69 18.64
CA TRP A 421 -26.59 19.44 19.53
C TRP A 421 -26.50 20.15 20.89
N GLY A 422 -25.62 21.15 21.03
CA GLY A 422 -25.45 21.90 22.27
C GLY A 422 -24.91 23.31 22.04
N THR A 423 -25.85 24.25 21.90
CA THR A 423 -25.76 25.70 22.18
C THR A 423 -24.50 26.49 21.76
N ASN A 424 -24.77 27.61 21.08
CA ASN A 424 -23.97 28.85 21.13
C ASN A 424 -23.16 28.97 22.43
N GLU A 425 -21.84 28.75 22.40
CA GLU A 425 -20.92 29.43 23.29
C GLU A 425 -19.46 29.30 22.81
N LYS A 426 -18.82 30.45 22.72
CA LYS A 426 -17.39 30.60 22.45
C LYS A 426 -16.61 30.05 23.65
N GLY A 427 -15.80 29.02 23.44
CA GLY A 427 -14.91 28.50 24.48
C GLY A 427 -13.78 27.69 23.88
N GLY A 428 -12.66 28.35 23.60
CA GLY A 428 -11.45 27.71 23.10
C GLY A 428 -10.84 26.76 24.13
N GLY A 429 -10.92 25.46 23.86
CA GLY A 429 -10.16 24.43 24.54
C GLY A 429 -8.85 24.15 23.78
N ARG A 430 -7.73 24.61 24.33
CA ARG A 430 -6.38 24.41 23.80
C ARG A 430 -5.95 22.96 24.04
N PHE A 431 -6.00 22.12 23.01
CA PHE A 431 -5.34 20.81 23.02
C PHE A 431 -4.07 20.87 22.16
N GLN A 432 -2.97 20.34 22.69
CA GLN A 432 -1.70 20.24 21.99
C GLN A 432 -1.87 19.42 20.71
N ARG A 433 -1.51 20.01 19.57
CA ARG A 433 -1.62 19.40 18.23
C ARG A 433 -0.28 19.56 17.51
N GLU A 434 0.32 18.42 17.16
CA GLU A 434 1.54 18.32 16.36
C GLU A 434 1.21 18.21 14.87
N ARG A 435 2.20 18.55 14.03
CA ARG A 435 2.06 18.85 12.59
C ARG A 435 2.09 17.60 11.72
N TRP A 436 1.10 17.39 10.85
CA TRP A 436 1.22 16.54 9.65
C TRP A 436 0.44 17.10 8.44
N ILE A 437 1.01 16.87 7.25
CA ILE A 437 0.65 17.45 5.95
C ILE A 437 -0.33 16.52 5.21
N ILE A 438 -1.45 17.07 4.72
CA ILE A 438 -2.36 16.40 3.76
C ILE A 438 -1.88 16.76 2.34
N GLY A 439 -1.57 15.73 1.55
CA GLY A 439 -1.17 15.91 0.16
C GLY A 439 -1.23 14.64 -0.67
N ILE A 440 -2.34 13.88 -0.62
CA ILE A 440 -2.54 12.72 -1.53
C ILE A 440 -4.03 12.62 -1.89
N LEU A 441 -4.52 13.47 -2.80
CA LEU A 441 -5.73 13.19 -3.61
C LEU A 441 -5.75 14.00 -4.93
N ALA A 442 -4.90 15.03 -5.08
CA ALA A 442 -4.87 15.85 -6.30
C ALA A 442 -3.86 15.39 -7.39
N SER A 443 -2.98 14.42 -7.11
CA SER A 443 -1.86 14.07 -8.02
C SER A 443 -2.04 12.80 -8.85
N ARG A 444 -3.15 12.04 -8.72
CA ARG A 444 -3.31 10.73 -9.40
C ARG A 444 -4.52 10.62 -10.34
N GLY A 445 -4.95 11.74 -10.94
CA GLY A 445 -5.74 11.68 -12.19
C GLY A 445 -7.16 11.10 -12.09
N ILE A 446 -7.86 11.30 -10.96
CA ILE A 446 -9.32 11.12 -10.93
C ILE A 446 -9.95 12.36 -11.57
N GLY A 447 -10.23 12.27 -12.88
CA GLY A 447 -10.95 13.32 -13.60
C GLY A 447 -12.38 13.44 -13.06
N PHE A 448 -12.63 14.46 -12.24
CA PHE A 448 -13.98 14.92 -11.94
C PHE A 448 -14.40 15.86 -13.07
N GLY A 449 -15.33 15.38 -13.90
CA GLY A 449 -16.03 16.24 -14.85
C GLY A 449 -16.79 17.31 -14.07
N THR A 450 -16.48 18.57 -14.34
CA THR A 450 -17.28 19.72 -13.98
C THR A 450 -18.67 19.55 -14.61
N MET A 451 -19.71 19.39 -13.81
CA MET A 451 -21.06 19.72 -14.25
C MET A 451 -21.37 21.14 -13.77
N ASP A 452 -21.40 22.06 -14.73
CA ASP A 452 -22.02 23.37 -14.58
C ASP A 452 -23.53 23.18 -14.33
N GLY A 453 -24.06 23.93 -13.36
CA GLY A 453 -25.47 23.97 -12.99
C GLY A 453 -25.67 24.68 -11.66
#